data_AF-A0A101LEF3-F1
#
_entry.id   AF-A0A101LEF3-F1
#
_cell.length_a   1.000
_cell.length_b   1.000
_cell.length_c   1.000
_cell.angle_alpha   90.00
_cell.angle_beta   90.00
_cell.angle_gamma   90.00
#
_symmetry.space_group_name_H-M   'P 1'
#
loop_
_entity.id
_entity.type
_entity.pdbx_description
1 polymer ?
#
loop_
_entity_poly.entity_id
_entity_poly.type
_entity_poly.pdbx_seq_one_letter_code
_entity_poly.pdbx_strand_id
1 'polypeptide(L)'
;MNPRNITATGKGGAQYLFEHHMPPAWLVSSIPGAAEAKAAWEAENAKGAELAREYSASGKALVALRNSDPLASELEAAERAYKAADKAVDAQAKRAVVALRRFDALVYGTADPAEFKAMAAQHALAKHEEAVAAWATLKAALTEREQAHGAAGSPGRDWRNSAPINYRSLANVETVVRPMLEAFDVAALKLTAEGERVPAAAEIAQAAIEAHKAADAKAVAAVRARSRKEGF
;
A
#
# COMPACT_ATOMS: atom_id res chain seq x y z
N MET A 1 8.61 -14.13 4.98
CA MET A 1 8.04 -13.23 3.95
C MET A 1 7.83 -14.03 2.68
N ASN A 2 6.67 -13.88 2.01
CA ASN A 2 6.48 -14.49 0.69
C ASN A 2 7.52 -13.93 -0.31
N PRO A 3 8.10 -14.74 -1.19
CA PRO A 3 9.00 -14.24 -2.22
C PRO A 3 8.24 -13.25 -3.11
N ARG A 4 8.72 -12.01 -3.18
CA ARG A 4 8.14 -10.99 -4.05
C ARG A 4 8.48 -11.32 -5.50
N ASN A 5 7.45 -11.52 -6.31
CA ASN A 5 7.60 -11.85 -7.72
C ASN A 5 8.06 -10.62 -8.51
N ILE A 6 9.32 -10.62 -8.92
CA ILE A 6 9.92 -9.64 -9.84
C ILE A 6 9.98 -10.27 -11.23
N THR A 7 9.54 -9.54 -12.24
CA THR A 7 9.59 -9.98 -13.64
C THR A 7 10.27 -8.97 -14.53
N ALA A 8 10.96 -9.47 -15.55
CA ALA A 8 11.37 -8.66 -16.68
C ALA A 8 10.14 -8.28 -17.51
N THR A 9 10.18 -7.11 -18.12
CA THR A 9 9.21 -6.69 -19.14
C THR A 9 9.79 -7.02 -20.51
N GLY A 10 8.95 -7.38 -21.49
CA GLY A 10 9.37 -7.52 -22.90
C GLY A 10 9.79 -6.21 -23.58
N LYS A 11 10.05 -5.16 -22.80
CA LYS A 11 10.45 -3.81 -23.23
C LYS A 11 11.75 -3.35 -22.56
N GLY A 12 12.60 -4.29 -22.12
CA GLY A 12 13.91 -3.94 -21.57
C GLY A 12 13.91 -3.42 -20.13
N GLY A 13 12.75 -3.36 -19.47
CA GLY A 13 12.62 -2.98 -18.06
C GLY A 13 12.32 -4.15 -17.13
N ALA A 14 12.11 -3.87 -15.86
CA ALA A 14 11.68 -4.81 -14.83
C ALA A 14 10.61 -4.18 -13.92
N GLN A 15 9.69 -5.01 -13.41
CA GLN A 15 8.62 -4.59 -12.53
C GLN A 15 8.25 -5.67 -11.50
N TYR A 16 7.56 -5.25 -10.45
CA TYR A 16 6.83 -6.18 -9.59
C TYR A 16 5.65 -6.78 -10.36
N LEU A 17 5.43 -8.09 -10.22
CA LEU A 17 4.29 -8.75 -10.85
C LEU A 17 2.96 -8.27 -10.27
N PHE A 18 2.94 -7.97 -8.97
CA PHE A 18 1.78 -7.46 -8.27
C PHE A 18 2.10 -6.12 -7.63
N GLU A 19 1.20 -5.15 -7.80
CA GLU A 19 1.40 -3.78 -7.32
C GLU A 19 1.59 -3.71 -5.80
N HIS A 20 0.88 -4.54 -5.03
CA HIS A 20 1.00 -4.61 -3.58
C HIS A 20 2.36 -5.16 -3.08
N HIS A 21 3.22 -5.67 -3.97
CA HIS A 21 4.61 -6.00 -3.64
C HIS A 21 5.54 -4.80 -3.70
N MET A 22 5.14 -3.72 -4.37
CA MET A 22 5.95 -2.51 -4.47
C MET A 22 6.04 -1.83 -3.10
N PRO A 23 7.25 -1.43 -2.65
CA PRO A 23 7.41 -0.60 -1.47
C PRO A 23 6.50 0.62 -1.49
N PRO A 24 5.68 0.83 -0.44
CA PRO A 24 4.94 2.08 -0.31
C PRO A 24 5.94 3.24 -0.12
N ALA A 25 5.56 4.44 -0.56
CA ALA A 25 6.46 5.59 -0.59
C ALA A 25 7.06 5.94 0.79
N TRP A 26 6.26 5.79 1.86
CA TRP A 26 6.71 6.03 3.23
C TRP A 26 7.87 5.12 3.65
N LEU A 27 7.89 3.89 3.16
CA LEU A 27 8.92 2.92 3.49
C LEU A 27 10.22 3.27 2.75
N VAL A 28 10.10 3.68 1.49
CA VAL A 28 11.23 4.15 0.68
C VAL A 28 11.88 5.39 1.30
N SER A 29 11.08 6.34 1.81
CA SER A 29 11.63 7.54 2.45
C SER A 29 12.27 7.27 3.81
N SER A 30 11.94 6.16 4.46
CA SER A 30 12.41 5.84 5.82
C SER A 30 13.71 5.03 5.82
N ILE A 31 14.11 4.45 4.68
CA ILE A 31 15.29 3.60 4.57
C ILE A 31 16.41 4.37 3.85
N PRO A 32 17.57 4.60 4.50
CA PRO A 32 18.70 5.25 3.87
C PRO A 32 19.14 4.55 2.58
N GLY A 33 19.32 5.29 1.49
CA GLY A 33 19.73 4.75 0.20
C GLY A 33 18.60 4.17 -0.66
N ALA A 34 17.37 4.04 -0.14
CA ALA A 34 16.27 3.40 -0.86
C ALA A 34 15.73 4.28 -1.98
N ALA A 35 15.72 5.60 -1.80
CA ALA A 35 15.34 6.56 -2.83
C ALA A 35 16.31 6.50 -4.03
N GLU A 36 17.61 6.44 -3.76
CA GLU A 36 18.67 6.33 -4.76
C GLU A 36 18.60 4.98 -5.50
N ALA A 37 18.37 3.88 -4.76
CA ALA A 37 18.20 2.57 -5.36
C ALA A 37 16.94 2.48 -6.25
N LYS A 38 15.84 3.12 -5.82
CA LYS A 38 14.62 3.25 -6.63
C LYS A 38 14.89 4.05 -7.90
N ALA A 39 15.54 5.20 -7.79
CA ALA A 39 15.89 6.05 -8.93
C ALA A 39 16.82 5.32 -9.92
N ALA A 40 17.77 4.52 -9.43
CA ALA A 40 18.62 3.69 -10.28
C ALA A 40 17.82 2.65 -11.07
N TRP A 41 16.87 1.97 -10.42
CA TRP A 41 15.95 1.05 -11.10
C TRP A 41 15.07 1.77 -12.14
N GLU A 42 14.52 2.93 -11.81
CA GLU A 42 13.72 3.75 -12.73
C GLU A 42 14.53 4.22 -13.94
N ALA A 43 15.81 4.57 -13.75
CA ALA A 43 16.73 4.92 -14.83
C ALA A 43 16.99 3.73 -15.78
N GLU A 44 17.20 2.52 -15.25
CA GLU A 44 17.35 1.32 -16.08
C GLU A 44 16.07 1.01 -16.87
N ASN A 45 14.89 1.27 -16.29
CA ASN A 45 13.60 1.14 -16.98
C ASN A 45 13.42 2.18 -18.09
N ALA A 46 13.83 3.43 -17.85
CA ALA A 46 13.78 4.49 -18.86
C ALA A 46 14.66 4.15 -20.07
N LYS A 47 15.89 3.67 -19.82
CA LYS A 47 16.80 3.17 -20.87
C LYS A 47 16.23 1.96 -21.60
N GLY A 48 15.57 1.04 -20.90
CA GLY A 48 14.82 -0.05 -21.51
C GLY A 48 13.76 0.44 -22.49
N ALA A 49 13.00 1.47 -22.12
CA ALA A 49 11.98 2.06 -22.98
C ALA A 49 12.57 2.69 -24.25
N GLU A 50 13.76 3.28 -24.19
CA GLU A 50 14.49 3.79 -25.37
C GLU A 50 14.91 2.63 -26.30
N LEU A 51 15.57 1.61 -25.78
CA LEU A 51 15.99 0.43 -26.55
C LEU A 51 14.80 -0.34 -27.14
N ALA A 52 13.66 -0.38 -26.45
CA ALA A 52 12.45 -1.00 -26.97
C ALA A 52 11.88 -0.25 -28.19
N ARG A 53 12.04 1.07 -28.26
CA ARG A 53 11.68 1.86 -29.46
C ARG A 53 12.59 1.52 -30.63
N GLU A 54 13.89 1.39 -30.39
CA GLU A 54 14.87 0.98 -31.41
C GLU A 54 14.59 -0.44 -31.93
N TYR A 55 14.33 -1.38 -31.02
CA TYR A 55 13.93 -2.73 -31.38
C TYR A 55 12.65 -2.75 -32.22
N SER A 56 11.60 -2.03 -31.80
CA SER A 56 10.37 -1.91 -32.58
C SER A 56 10.60 -1.28 -33.96
N ALA A 57 11.43 -0.25 -34.05
CA ALA A 57 11.79 0.39 -35.32
C ALA A 57 12.54 -0.57 -36.24
N SER A 58 13.50 -1.35 -35.72
CA SER A 58 14.24 -2.36 -36.48
C SER A 58 13.33 -3.47 -36.99
N GLY A 59 12.34 -3.90 -36.19
CA GLY A 59 11.35 -4.89 -36.60
C GLY A 59 10.44 -4.37 -37.73
N LYS A 60 9.97 -3.13 -37.63
CA LYS A 60 9.20 -2.48 -38.69
C LYS A 60 10.00 -2.34 -39.98
N ALA A 61 11.27 -1.95 -39.88
CA ALA A 61 12.17 -1.83 -41.02
C ALA A 61 12.40 -3.18 -41.71
N LEU A 62 12.63 -4.26 -40.93
CA LEU A 62 12.78 -5.61 -41.45
C LEU A 62 11.52 -6.10 -42.19
N VAL A 63 10.33 -5.87 -41.61
CA VAL A 63 9.05 -6.24 -42.25
C VAL A 63 8.82 -5.44 -43.52
N ALA A 64 9.07 -4.13 -43.50
CA ALA A 64 8.94 -3.27 -44.68
C ALA A 64 9.87 -3.74 -45.80
N LEU A 65 11.13 -4.04 -45.47
CA LEU A 65 12.14 -4.50 -46.42
C LEU A 65 11.76 -5.85 -47.04
N ARG A 66 11.20 -6.79 -46.27
CA ARG A 66 10.70 -8.08 -46.79
C ARG A 66 9.58 -7.93 -47.81
N ASN A 67 8.87 -6.79 -47.81
CA ASN A 67 7.76 -6.52 -48.72
C ASN A 67 8.17 -5.70 -49.96
N SER A 68 9.47 -5.41 -50.15
CA SER A 68 9.96 -4.51 -51.20
C SER A 68 11.04 -5.14 -52.11
N ASP A 69 11.03 -6.46 -52.31
CA ASP A 69 12.00 -7.21 -53.12
C ASP A 69 13.48 -6.81 -52.88
N PRO A 70 14.00 -6.99 -51.65
CA PRO A 70 15.31 -6.49 -51.27
C PRO A 70 16.44 -7.40 -51.79
N LEU A 71 17.64 -6.83 -51.89
CA LEU A 71 18.84 -7.65 -52.10
C LEU A 71 19.09 -8.53 -50.86
N ALA A 72 19.61 -9.74 -51.07
CA ALA A 72 19.91 -10.68 -49.97
C ALA A 72 20.82 -10.04 -48.90
N SER A 73 21.80 -9.23 -49.30
CA SER A 73 22.70 -8.51 -48.39
C SER A 73 21.99 -7.46 -47.53
N GLU A 74 20.94 -6.82 -48.05
CA GLU A 74 20.14 -5.82 -47.31
C GLU A 74 19.27 -6.52 -46.27
N LEU A 75 18.67 -7.64 -46.64
CA LEU A 75 17.90 -8.48 -45.73
C LEU A 75 18.78 -9.02 -44.60
N GLU A 76 19.97 -9.54 -44.91
CA GLU A 76 20.94 -9.99 -43.91
C GLU A 76 21.40 -8.87 -42.97
N ALA A 77 21.59 -7.65 -43.48
CA ALA A 77 21.92 -6.49 -42.65
C ALA A 77 20.77 -6.13 -41.69
N ALA A 78 19.53 -6.11 -42.19
CA ALA A 78 18.35 -5.83 -41.38
C ALA A 78 18.10 -6.90 -40.31
N GLU A 79 18.27 -8.18 -40.64
CA GLU A 79 18.15 -9.27 -39.67
C GLU A 79 19.23 -9.22 -38.59
N ARG A 80 20.46 -8.85 -38.94
CA ARG A 80 21.53 -8.62 -37.96
C ARG A 80 21.20 -7.45 -37.03
N ALA A 81 20.70 -6.34 -37.58
CA ALA A 81 20.29 -5.17 -36.79
C ALA A 81 19.15 -5.52 -35.82
N TYR A 82 18.14 -6.25 -36.29
CA TYR A 82 17.03 -6.73 -35.45
C TYR A 82 17.52 -7.62 -34.31
N LYS A 83 18.36 -8.63 -34.60
CA LYS A 83 18.93 -9.52 -33.58
C LYS A 83 19.83 -8.77 -32.59
N ALA A 84 20.53 -7.73 -33.02
CA ALA A 84 21.34 -6.90 -32.13
C ALA A 84 20.46 -6.06 -31.18
N ALA A 85 19.38 -5.46 -31.69
CA ALA A 85 18.43 -4.70 -30.89
C ALA A 85 17.69 -5.59 -29.87
N ASP A 86 17.28 -6.79 -30.27
CA ASP A 86 16.65 -7.80 -29.39
C ASP A 86 17.59 -8.17 -28.23
N LYS A 87 18.86 -8.49 -28.53
CA LYS A 87 19.89 -8.77 -27.51
C LYS A 87 20.14 -7.57 -26.58
N ALA A 88 20.08 -6.34 -27.10
CA ALA A 88 20.26 -5.14 -26.30
C ALA A 88 19.10 -4.95 -25.30
N VAL A 89 17.86 -5.16 -25.75
CA VAL A 89 16.66 -5.13 -24.91
C VAL A 89 16.74 -6.20 -23.81
N ASP A 90 17.11 -7.44 -24.16
CA ASP A 90 17.27 -8.53 -23.19
C ASP A 90 18.36 -8.26 -22.16
N ALA A 91 19.51 -7.74 -22.60
CA ALA A 91 20.60 -7.36 -21.71
C ALA A 91 20.18 -6.24 -20.76
N GLN A 92 19.41 -5.27 -21.24
CA GLN A 92 18.88 -4.18 -20.44
C GLN A 92 17.84 -4.66 -19.41
N ALA A 93 16.94 -5.56 -19.81
CA ALA A 93 15.97 -6.17 -18.89
C ALA A 93 16.67 -6.87 -17.71
N LYS A 94 17.77 -7.57 -17.97
CA LYS A 94 18.58 -8.20 -16.90
C LYS A 94 19.18 -7.17 -15.94
N ARG A 95 19.67 -6.02 -16.44
CA ARG A 95 20.17 -4.92 -15.59
C ARG A 95 19.06 -4.32 -14.74
N ALA A 96 17.90 -4.05 -15.33
CA ALA A 96 16.73 -3.56 -14.61
C ALA A 96 16.27 -4.54 -13.51
N VAL A 97 16.28 -5.86 -13.77
CA VAL A 97 15.98 -6.88 -12.75
C VAL A 97 16.99 -6.85 -11.61
N VAL A 98 18.29 -6.70 -11.92
CA VAL A 98 19.33 -6.59 -10.88
C VAL A 98 19.14 -5.32 -10.04
N ALA A 99 18.86 -4.19 -10.67
CA ALA A 99 18.58 -2.93 -9.98
C ALA A 99 17.34 -3.06 -9.06
N LEU A 100 16.26 -3.64 -9.57
CA LEU A 100 15.04 -3.89 -8.80
C LEU A 100 15.29 -4.84 -7.61
N ARG A 101 16.09 -5.90 -7.79
CA ARG A 101 16.48 -6.79 -6.69
C ARG A 101 17.33 -6.09 -5.63
N ARG A 102 18.21 -5.17 -6.03
CA ARG A 102 19.00 -4.36 -5.08
C ARG A 102 18.09 -3.42 -4.29
N PHE A 103 17.16 -2.75 -4.95
CA PHE A 103 16.15 -1.92 -4.28
C PHE A 103 15.29 -2.76 -3.31
N ASP A 104 14.78 -3.92 -3.74
CA ASP A 104 13.98 -4.80 -2.89
C ASP A 104 14.75 -5.30 -1.66
N ALA A 105 16.00 -5.73 -1.86
CA ALA A 105 16.87 -6.18 -0.78
C ALA A 105 17.24 -5.05 0.19
N LEU A 106 17.38 -3.82 -0.28
CA LEU A 106 17.63 -2.68 0.59
C LEU A 106 16.40 -2.33 1.43
N VAL A 107 15.22 -2.34 0.82
CA VAL A 107 13.98 -1.95 1.50
C VAL A 107 13.52 -3.01 2.51
N TYR A 108 13.78 -4.28 2.23
CA TYR A 108 13.17 -5.38 2.99
C TYR A 108 14.14 -6.48 3.41
N GLY A 109 15.38 -6.47 2.93
CA GLY A 109 16.37 -7.51 3.22
C GLY A 109 17.27 -7.19 4.41
N THR A 110 17.29 -5.93 4.90
CA THR A 110 18.20 -5.50 5.97
C THR A 110 17.51 -5.17 7.29
N ALA A 111 16.19 -5.02 7.32
CA ALA A 111 15.47 -4.66 8.55
C ALA A 111 15.18 -5.91 9.39
N ASP A 112 15.48 -5.84 10.69
CA ASP A 112 14.93 -6.80 11.65
C ASP A 112 13.38 -6.77 11.52
N PRO A 113 12.71 -7.92 11.39
CA PRO A 113 11.24 -7.98 11.40
C PRO A 113 10.59 -7.19 12.55
N ALA A 114 11.25 -7.06 13.70
CA ALA A 114 10.78 -6.24 14.82
C ALA A 114 10.90 -4.73 14.52
N GLU A 115 12.06 -4.27 14.03
CA GLU A 115 12.28 -2.87 13.63
C GLU A 115 11.32 -2.43 12.53
N PHE A 116 11.10 -3.29 11.53
CA PHE A 116 10.14 -3.02 10.46
C PHE A 116 8.71 -2.85 11.02
N LYS A 117 8.29 -3.71 11.93
CA LYS A 117 6.98 -3.61 12.58
C LYS A 117 6.86 -2.32 13.39
N ALA A 118 7.89 -1.95 14.16
CA ALA A 118 7.90 -0.72 14.95
C ALA A 118 7.79 0.53 14.05
N MET A 119 8.59 0.61 12.99
CA MET A 119 8.53 1.70 12.01
C MET A 119 7.17 1.77 11.30
N ALA A 120 6.61 0.63 10.89
CA ALA A 120 5.29 0.57 10.28
C ALA A 120 4.19 1.05 11.25
N ALA A 121 4.28 0.68 12.52
CA ALA A 121 3.36 1.11 13.55
C ALA A 121 3.45 2.63 13.81
N GLN A 122 4.66 3.19 13.90
CA GLN A 122 4.87 4.64 14.01
C GLN A 122 4.27 5.40 12.82
N HIS A 123 4.48 4.90 11.60
CA HIS A 123 3.88 5.51 10.41
C HIS A 123 2.36 5.45 10.43
N ALA A 124 1.79 4.30 10.83
CA ALA A 124 0.34 4.13 10.94
C ALA A 124 -0.27 5.08 11.99
N LEU A 125 0.39 5.28 13.13
CA LEU A 125 -0.01 6.25 14.15
C LEU A 125 0.00 7.69 13.61
N ALA A 126 1.09 8.09 12.94
CA ALA A 126 1.18 9.42 12.33
C ALA A 126 0.08 9.65 11.29
N LYS A 127 -0.20 8.66 10.43
CA LYS A 127 -1.29 8.75 9.44
C LYS A 127 -2.69 8.70 10.05
N HIS A 128 -2.86 8.02 11.18
CA HIS A 128 -4.10 8.07 11.92
C HIS A 128 -4.37 9.48 12.47
N GLU A 129 -3.36 10.12 13.08
CA GLU A 129 -3.47 11.51 13.56
C GLU A 129 -3.77 12.50 12.42
N GLU A 130 -3.07 12.37 11.29
CA GLU A 130 -3.36 13.14 10.08
C GLU A 130 -4.80 12.93 9.58
N ALA A 131 -5.28 11.68 9.56
CA ALA A 131 -6.62 11.34 9.09
C ALA A 131 -7.71 11.92 10.02
N VAL A 132 -7.51 11.88 11.34
CA VAL A 132 -8.41 12.49 12.32
C VAL A 132 -8.48 14.01 12.11
N ALA A 133 -7.33 14.68 11.95
CA ALA A 133 -7.29 16.12 11.70
C ALA A 133 -7.92 16.51 10.36
N ALA A 134 -7.66 15.73 9.30
CA ALA A 134 -8.23 15.94 7.97
C ALA A 134 -9.75 15.76 7.98
N TRP A 135 -10.26 14.76 8.70
CA TRP A 135 -11.70 14.55 8.85
C TRP A 135 -12.37 15.71 9.60
N ALA A 136 -11.78 16.17 10.70
CA ALA A 136 -12.30 17.31 11.45
C ALA A 136 -12.38 18.58 10.57
N THR A 137 -11.33 18.84 9.79
CA THR A 137 -11.26 19.97 8.86
C THR A 137 -12.32 19.86 7.76
N LEU A 138 -12.44 18.69 7.13
CA LEU A 138 -13.43 18.45 6.08
C LEU A 138 -14.86 18.58 6.62
N LYS A 139 -15.14 18.03 7.81
CA LYS A 139 -16.46 18.12 8.45
C LYS A 139 -16.86 19.57 8.70
N ALA A 140 -15.94 20.40 9.20
CA ALA A 140 -16.18 21.82 9.41
C ALA A 140 -16.50 22.55 8.10
N ALA A 141 -15.66 22.37 7.08
CA ALA A 141 -15.85 22.99 5.77
C ALA A 141 -17.17 22.58 5.09
N LEU A 142 -17.55 21.30 5.18
CA LEU A 142 -18.83 20.81 4.63
C LEU A 142 -20.02 21.40 5.39
N THR A 143 -19.93 21.53 6.71
CA THR A 143 -20.98 22.14 7.54
C THR A 143 -21.17 23.61 7.16
N GLU A 144 -20.09 24.38 7.08
CA GLU A 144 -20.14 25.79 6.68
C GLU A 144 -20.70 25.96 5.26
N ARG A 145 -20.27 25.12 4.32
CA ARG A 145 -20.82 25.10 2.96
C ARG A 145 -22.33 24.85 2.96
N GLU A 146 -22.83 23.92 3.76
CA GLU A 146 -24.27 23.62 3.85
C GLU A 146 -25.05 24.77 4.47
N GLN A 147 -24.51 25.41 5.50
CA GLN A 147 -25.10 26.61 6.11
C GLN A 147 -25.14 27.78 5.12
N ALA A 148 -24.05 28.05 4.41
CA ALA A 148 -23.97 29.10 3.40
C ALA A 148 -24.90 28.83 2.20
N HIS A 149 -24.97 27.57 1.73
CA HIS A 149 -25.90 27.16 0.67
C HIS A 149 -27.36 27.38 1.09
N GLY A 150 -27.72 26.99 2.32
CA GLY A 150 -29.05 27.25 2.88
C GLY A 150 -29.36 28.74 3.04
N ALA A 151 -28.40 29.53 3.54
CA ALA A 151 -28.55 30.98 3.67
C ALA A 151 -28.70 31.70 2.31
N ALA A 152 -28.11 31.14 1.24
CA ALA A 152 -28.28 31.62 -0.13
C ALA A 152 -29.63 31.23 -0.77
N GLY A 153 -30.53 30.57 -0.04
CA GLY A 153 -31.81 30.08 -0.57
C GLY A 153 -31.68 28.77 -1.35
N SER A 154 -30.62 28.00 -1.11
CA SER A 154 -30.35 26.69 -1.72
C SER A 154 -30.34 26.68 -3.26
N PRO A 155 -29.58 27.56 -3.93
CA PRO A 155 -29.59 27.64 -5.39
C PRO A 155 -28.99 26.37 -6.04
N GLY A 156 -29.53 25.99 -7.20
CA GLY A 156 -29.00 24.91 -8.04
C GLY A 156 -29.29 23.50 -7.53
N ARG A 157 -28.43 22.54 -7.92
CA ARG A 157 -28.57 21.11 -7.54
C ARG A 157 -27.74 20.80 -6.30
N ASP A 158 -28.43 20.33 -5.25
CA ASP A 158 -27.77 19.80 -4.05
C ASP A 158 -26.98 18.53 -4.37
N TRP A 159 -25.78 18.41 -3.78
CA TRP A 159 -24.92 17.22 -3.84
C TRP A 159 -25.64 15.96 -3.36
N ARG A 160 -26.58 16.10 -2.42
CA ARG A 160 -27.40 14.99 -1.88
C ARG A 160 -28.19 14.27 -2.96
N ASN A 161 -28.54 14.97 -4.05
CA ASN A 161 -29.25 14.39 -5.20
C ASN A 161 -28.36 13.51 -6.09
N SER A 162 -27.06 13.47 -5.83
CA SER A 162 -26.08 12.63 -6.53
C SER A 162 -25.47 11.57 -5.61
N ALA A 163 -25.74 11.64 -4.30
CA ALA A 163 -25.25 10.67 -3.32
C ALA A 163 -26.17 9.44 -3.23
N PRO A 164 -25.61 8.23 -2.97
CA PRO A 164 -26.42 7.07 -2.61
C PRO A 164 -27.30 7.37 -1.40
N ILE A 165 -28.47 6.72 -1.30
CA ILE A 165 -29.51 7.03 -0.30
C ILE A 165 -28.96 7.10 1.13
N ASN A 166 -28.08 6.16 1.49
CA ASN A 166 -27.51 6.09 2.83
C ASN A 166 -26.50 7.21 3.12
N TYR A 167 -26.06 8.01 2.14
CA TYR A 167 -25.04 9.05 2.30
C TYR A 167 -25.56 10.45 2.00
N ARG A 168 -26.89 10.66 2.05
CA ARG A 168 -27.53 11.95 1.74
C ARG A 168 -27.49 12.98 2.88
N SER A 169 -26.80 12.68 3.97
CA SER A 169 -26.58 13.64 5.06
C SER A 169 -25.16 13.51 5.56
N LEU A 170 -24.59 14.62 6.05
CA LEU A 170 -23.27 14.61 6.69
C LEU A 170 -23.26 13.67 7.91
N ALA A 171 -24.37 13.61 8.65
CA ALA A 171 -24.54 12.69 9.77
C ALA A 171 -24.42 11.21 9.35
N ASN A 172 -24.98 10.82 8.20
CA ASN A 172 -24.86 9.43 7.74
C ASN A 172 -23.48 9.13 7.12
N VAL A 173 -22.79 10.13 6.58
CA VAL A 173 -21.38 9.95 6.17
C VAL A 173 -20.52 9.74 7.41
N GLU A 174 -20.79 10.47 8.48
CA GLU A 174 -20.09 10.35 9.76
C GLU A 174 -20.25 8.96 10.39
N THR A 175 -21.39 8.28 10.25
CA THR A 175 -21.56 6.92 10.79
C THR A 175 -20.65 5.88 10.14
N VAL A 176 -20.08 6.15 8.96
CA VAL A 176 -19.10 5.28 8.31
C VAL A 176 -17.68 5.70 8.61
N VAL A 177 -17.38 7.00 8.54
CA VAL A 177 -16.01 7.50 8.76
C VAL A 177 -15.60 7.39 10.23
N ARG A 178 -16.52 7.69 11.16
CA ARG A 178 -16.20 7.72 12.58
C ARG A 178 -15.73 6.36 13.12
N PRO A 179 -16.39 5.21 12.86
CA PRO A 179 -15.87 3.92 13.27
C PRO A 179 -14.52 3.56 12.65
N MET A 180 -14.23 3.97 11.41
CA MET A 180 -12.92 3.73 10.79
C MET A 180 -11.79 4.45 11.54
N LEU A 181 -12.08 5.60 12.14
CA LEU A 181 -11.13 6.35 12.97
C LEU A 181 -11.13 5.84 14.42
N GLU A 182 -12.28 5.71 15.05
CA GLU A 182 -12.40 5.36 16.48
C GLU A 182 -12.07 3.90 16.80
N ALA A 183 -12.36 2.97 15.89
CA ALA A 183 -12.06 1.55 16.10
C ALA A 183 -10.61 1.20 15.72
N PHE A 184 -9.79 2.18 15.36
CA PHE A 184 -8.37 1.98 15.11
C PHE A 184 -7.65 1.74 16.44
N ASP A 185 -7.00 0.59 16.59
CA ASP A 185 -6.35 0.20 17.85
C ASP A 185 -5.02 0.93 18.06
N VAL A 186 -5.13 2.21 18.43
CA VAL A 186 -4.00 3.09 18.73
C VAL A 186 -3.14 2.53 19.87
N ALA A 187 -3.74 1.87 20.86
CA ALA A 187 -3.02 1.33 22.00
C ALA A 187 -2.10 0.17 21.59
N ALA A 188 -2.62 -0.80 20.84
CA ALA A 188 -1.81 -1.89 20.31
C ALA A 188 -0.70 -1.39 19.37
N LEU A 189 -0.97 -0.38 18.54
CA LEU A 189 0.04 0.19 17.66
C LEU A 189 1.14 0.94 18.42
N LYS A 190 0.83 1.63 19.51
CA LYS A 190 1.84 2.25 20.39
C LYS A 190 2.76 1.20 21.01
N LEU A 191 2.19 0.12 21.54
CA LEU A 191 2.98 -1.01 22.07
C LEU A 191 3.90 -1.60 20.99
N THR A 192 3.38 -1.80 19.77
CA THR A 192 4.19 -2.28 18.64
C THR A 192 5.31 -1.31 18.27
N ALA A 193 5.02 0.00 18.26
CA ALA A 193 5.98 1.06 17.96
C ALA A 193 7.10 1.16 19.00
N GLU A 194 6.81 0.80 20.26
CA GLU A 194 7.74 0.73 21.38
C GLU A 194 8.53 -0.60 21.42
N GLY A 195 8.23 -1.55 20.52
CA GLY A 195 8.87 -2.86 20.46
C GLY A 195 8.29 -3.88 21.44
N GLU A 196 7.17 -3.56 22.10
CA GLU A 196 6.48 -4.45 23.02
C GLU A 196 5.60 -5.47 22.29
N ARG A 197 5.39 -6.63 22.93
CA ARG A 197 4.52 -7.68 22.38
C ARG A 197 3.05 -7.25 22.53
N VAL A 198 2.36 -7.10 21.41
CA VAL A 198 0.90 -7.00 21.38
C VAL A 198 0.28 -8.39 21.49
N PRO A 199 -0.64 -8.62 22.44
CA PRO A 199 -1.37 -9.88 22.52
C PRO A 199 -2.29 -10.05 21.30
N ALA A 200 -2.35 -11.27 20.76
CA ALA A 200 -3.22 -11.56 19.62
C ALA A 200 -4.70 -11.43 20.02
N ALA A 201 -5.59 -11.16 19.07
CA ALA A 201 -7.04 -11.03 19.34
C ALA A 201 -7.63 -12.25 20.08
N ALA A 202 -7.13 -13.45 19.78
CA ALA A 202 -7.51 -14.67 20.49
C ALA A 202 -7.02 -14.68 21.96
N GLU A 203 -5.85 -14.13 22.23
CA GLU A 203 -5.29 -13.99 23.58
C GLU A 203 -6.08 -12.96 24.39
N ILE A 204 -6.50 -11.85 23.77
CA ILE A 204 -7.38 -10.84 24.38
C ILE A 204 -8.76 -11.45 24.70
N ALA A 205 -9.35 -12.18 23.76
CA ALA A 205 -10.63 -12.86 23.98
C ALA A 205 -10.54 -13.91 25.08
N GLN A 206 -9.46 -14.69 25.12
CA GLN A 206 -9.23 -15.68 26.17
C GLN A 206 -9.03 -15.00 27.54
N ALA A 207 -8.26 -13.91 27.60
CA ALA A 207 -8.08 -13.14 28.83
C ALA A 207 -9.41 -12.56 29.34
N ALA A 208 -10.27 -12.07 28.45
CA ALA A 208 -11.61 -11.59 28.81
C ALA A 208 -12.51 -12.70 29.36
N ILE A 209 -12.46 -13.91 28.76
CA ILE A 209 -13.19 -15.09 29.25
C ILE A 209 -12.70 -15.48 30.65
N GLU A 210 -11.39 -15.52 30.87
CA GLU A 210 -10.81 -15.87 32.17
C GLU A 210 -11.11 -14.79 33.23
N ALA A 211 -11.09 -13.52 32.87
CA ALA A 211 -11.49 -12.43 33.76
C ALA A 211 -12.97 -12.52 34.16
N HIS A 212 -13.86 -12.87 33.22
CA HIS A 212 -15.28 -13.09 33.51
C HIS A 212 -15.48 -14.28 34.46
N LYS A 213 -14.83 -15.41 34.19
CA LYS A 213 -14.89 -16.59 35.07
C LYS A 213 -14.40 -16.28 36.48
N ALA A 214 -13.33 -15.49 36.61
CA ALA A 214 -12.80 -15.07 37.89
C ALA A 214 -13.75 -14.13 38.65
N ALA A 215 -14.42 -13.21 37.95
CA ALA A 215 -15.43 -12.34 38.53
C ALA A 215 -16.65 -13.13 39.04
N ASP A 216 -17.13 -14.09 38.25
CA ASP A 216 -18.25 -14.98 38.64
C ASP A 216 -17.87 -15.84 39.86
N ALA A 217 -16.66 -16.42 39.87
CA ALA A 217 -16.18 -17.21 40.99
C ALA A 217 -16.13 -16.38 42.29
N LYS A 218 -15.71 -15.10 42.19
CA LYS A 218 -15.69 -14.17 43.32
C LYS A 218 -17.11 -13.81 43.79
N ALA A 219 -18.05 -13.60 42.87
CA ALA A 219 -19.45 -13.34 43.20
C ALA A 219 -20.11 -14.55 43.90
N VAL A 220 -19.88 -15.76 43.40
CA VAL A 220 -20.38 -17.01 44.00
C VAL A 220 -19.78 -17.23 45.39
N ALA A 221 -18.48 -16.97 45.58
CA ALA A 221 -17.83 -17.05 46.88
C ALA A 221 -18.40 -16.04 47.88
N ALA A 222 -18.70 -14.81 47.43
CA ALA A 222 -19.32 -13.78 48.27
C ALA A 222 -20.75 -14.16 48.69
N VAL A 223 -21.56 -14.71 47.79
CA VAL A 223 -22.91 -15.22 48.11
C VAL A 223 -22.83 -16.36 49.12
N ARG A 224 -21.95 -17.34 48.93
CA ARG A 224 -21.75 -18.45 49.87
C ARG A 224 -21.28 -17.97 51.25
N ALA A 225 -20.42 -16.97 51.30
CA ALA A 225 -19.96 -16.36 52.56
C ALA A 225 -21.10 -15.62 53.28
N ARG A 226 -22.00 -14.99 52.54
CA ARG A 226 -23.18 -14.29 53.09
C ARG A 226 -24.22 -15.28 53.63
N SER A 227 -24.53 -16.34 52.88
CA SER A 227 -25.44 -17.40 53.33
C SER A 227 -24.92 -18.16 54.56
N ARG A 228 -23.60 -18.25 54.75
CA ARG A 228 -23.00 -18.80 55.98
C ARG A 228 -23.06 -17.85 57.18
N LYS A 229 -23.19 -16.53 56.94
CA LYS A 229 -23.36 -15.52 58.00
C LYS A 229 -24.82 -15.34 58.42
N GLU A 230 -25.76 -15.54 57.48
CA GLU A 230 -27.21 -15.39 57.70
C GLU A 230 -27.90 -16.70 58.11
N GLY A 231 -27.21 -17.83 58.00
CA GLY A 231 -27.64 -19.12 58.55
C GLY A 231 -27.25 -19.26 60.03
N PHE A 232 -27.99 -18.56 60.90
CA PHE A 232 -28.15 -18.85 62.32
C PHE A 232 -29.59 -18.53 62.71
#